data_AF-A0AAW5Z0V6-F1
#
_entry.id   AF-A0AAW5Z0V6-F1
#
_cell.length_a   1.000
_cell.length_b   1.000
_cell.length_c   1.000
_cell.angle_alpha   90.00
_cell.angle_beta   90.00
_cell.angle_gamma   90.00
#
_symmetry.space_group_name_H-M   'P 1'
#
loop_
_entity.id
_entity.type
_entity.pdbx_description
1 polymer ?
#
loop_
_entity_poly.entity_id
_entity_poly.type
_entity_poly.pdbx_seq_one_letter_code
_entity_poly.pdbx_strand_id
1 'polypeptide(L)'
;QLVSLINNIETISSTPLTQQTQSILNQINNIRYEKNKNSECRIIVVANPKPDKAIITKISVEEGIPVRFSVQTMFSDTNFNAEQRADLPTNIKDIQSLYQKMTKLYIEHSENKNRMKVFAGTNFIDFNMTGQNLSGFVLTLSRFYFEDLLNINFTDANL
;
A
#
# COMPACT_ATOMS: atom_id res chain seq x y z
N GLN A 1 7.10 7.84 -10.84
CA GLN A 1 6.77 6.40 -11.02
C GLN A 1 5.63 5.98 -10.10
N LEU A 2 5.75 6.09 -8.77
CA LEU A 2 4.65 5.72 -7.85
C LEU A 2 3.37 6.56 -8.03
N VAL A 3 3.50 7.88 -8.27
CA VAL A 3 2.35 8.76 -8.59
C VAL A 3 1.56 8.25 -9.81
N SER A 4 2.27 7.81 -10.86
CA SER A 4 1.63 7.24 -12.05
C SER A 4 0.92 5.92 -11.74
N LEU A 5 1.50 5.07 -10.89
CA LEU A 5 0.86 3.84 -10.44
C LEU A 5 -0.43 4.14 -9.66
N ILE A 6 -0.42 5.14 -8.77
CA ILE A 6 -1.61 5.56 -8.00
C ILE A 6 -2.69 6.11 -8.93
N ASN A 7 -2.33 7.01 -9.86
CA ASN A 7 -3.29 7.61 -10.79
C ASN A 7 -3.97 6.57 -11.70
N ASN A 8 -3.33 5.44 -11.96
CA ASN A 8 -3.81 4.39 -12.85
C ASN A 8 -4.19 3.10 -12.11
N ILE A 9 -4.31 3.12 -10.78
CA ILE A 9 -4.37 1.90 -9.97
C ILE A 9 -5.53 0.96 -10.34
N GLU A 10 -6.65 1.48 -10.83
CA GLU A 10 -7.78 0.66 -11.27
C GLU A 10 -7.58 0.00 -12.61
N THR A 11 -7.11 0.75 -13.61
CA THR A 11 -6.87 0.20 -14.96
C THR A 11 -5.83 -0.90 -14.90
N ILE A 12 -4.84 -0.74 -14.04
CA ILE A 12 -3.76 -1.70 -13.80
C ILE A 12 -4.30 -3.00 -13.16
N SER A 13 -5.22 -2.94 -12.20
CA SER A 13 -5.77 -4.14 -11.54
C SER A 13 -6.61 -5.03 -12.48
N SER A 14 -7.11 -4.48 -13.59
CA SER A 14 -7.96 -5.19 -14.55
C SER A 14 -7.27 -5.57 -15.87
N THR A 15 -5.96 -5.32 -16.02
CA THR A 15 -5.24 -5.52 -17.29
C THR A 15 -3.84 -6.13 -17.08
N PRO A 16 -3.22 -6.70 -18.13
CA PRO A 16 -1.82 -7.09 -18.07
C PRO A 16 -0.91 -5.89 -17.75
N LEU A 17 0.01 -6.06 -16.81
CA LEU A 17 0.94 -5.01 -16.42
C LEU A 17 1.93 -4.68 -17.53
N THR A 18 2.25 -3.39 -17.66
CA THR A 18 3.45 -2.99 -18.42
C THR A 18 4.70 -3.52 -17.72
N GLN A 19 5.77 -3.80 -18.47
CA GLN A 19 7.05 -4.21 -17.89
C GLN A 19 7.57 -3.21 -16.85
N GLN A 20 7.31 -1.91 -17.05
CA GLN A 20 7.70 -0.87 -16.10
C GLN A 20 6.92 -0.98 -14.78
N THR A 21 5.60 -1.13 -14.83
CA THR A 21 4.76 -1.31 -13.63
C THR A 21 5.15 -2.58 -12.88
N GLN A 22 5.37 -3.68 -13.60
CA GLN A 22 5.83 -4.95 -13.04
C GLN A 22 7.16 -4.80 -12.31
N SER A 23 8.14 -4.14 -12.94
CA SER A 23 9.45 -3.88 -12.34
C SER A 23 9.35 -3.07 -11.04
N ILE A 24 8.48 -2.05 -11.01
CA ILE A 24 8.24 -1.25 -9.79
C ILE A 24 7.67 -2.14 -8.67
N LEU A 25 6.63 -2.93 -8.96
CA LEU A 25 6.01 -3.80 -7.96
C LEU A 25 6.98 -4.87 -7.43
N ASN A 26 7.85 -5.41 -8.29
CA ASN A 26 8.85 -6.40 -7.90
C ASN A 26 9.92 -5.82 -6.96
N GLN A 27 10.21 -4.52 -7.07
CA GLN A 27 11.18 -3.83 -6.21
C GLN A 27 10.60 -3.43 -4.85
N ILE A 28 9.27 -3.36 -4.71
CA ILE A 28 8.63 -3.09 -3.42
C ILE A 28 8.90 -4.28 -2.50
N ASN A 29 9.43 -3.98 -1.32
CA ASN A 29 9.71 -4.96 -0.28
C ASN A 29 8.63 -4.95 0.80
N ASN A 30 8.04 -3.78 1.08
CA ASN A 30 6.98 -3.63 2.06
C ASN A 30 6.07 -2.44 1.74
N ILE A 31 4.79 -2.56 2.10
CA ILE A 31 3.79 -1.48 2.08
C ILE A 31 3.07 -1.53 3.42
N ARG A 32 3.22 -0.50 4.25
CA ARG A 32 2.60 -0.44 5.58
C ARG A 32 1.76 0.81 5.75
N TYR A 33 0.69 0.67 6.51
CA TYR A 33 -0.12 1.78 6.96
C TYR A 33 0.33 2.22 8.35
N GLU A 34 0.49 3.52 8.55
CA GLU A 34 0.83 4.10 9.84
C GLU A 34 -0.14 5.23 10.18
N LYS A 35 -0.57 5.26 11.44
CA LYS A 35 -1.25 6.39 12.06
C LYS A 35 -0.32 6.98 13.11
N ASN A 36 0.07 8.23 12.95
CA ASN A 36 0.98 8.88 13.90
C ASN A 36 0.23 9.36 15.14
N LYS A 37 0.96 9.91 16.13
CA LYS A 37 0.38 10.40 17.39
C LYS A 37 -0.63 11.53 17.22
N ASN A 38 -0.57 12.26 16.09
CA ASN A 38 -1.49 13.34 15.76
C ASN A 38 -2.69 12.86 14.95
N SER A 39 -2.90 11.53 14.88
CA SER A 39 -3.92 10.88 14.04
C SER A 39 -3.75 11.09 12.53
N GLU A 40 -2.59 11.58 12.08
CA GLU A 40 -2.30 11.65 10.65
C GLU A 40 -1.96 10.25 10.14
N CYS A 41 -2.67 9.86 9.11
CA CYS A 41 -2.53 8.57 8.46
C CYS A 41 -1.58 8.70 7.27
N ARG A 42 -0.71 7.71 7.08
CA ARG A 42 0.23 7.64 5.94
C ARG A 42 0.45 6.21 5.49
N ILE A 43 0.75 6.04 4.21
CA ILE A 43 1.26 4.79 3.65
C ILE A 43 2.77 4.93 3.51
N ILE A 44 3.52 3.93 3.98
CA ILE A 44 4.96 3.83 3.79
C ILE A 44 5.23 2.70 2.81
N VAL A 45 5.82 3.02 1.67
CA VAL A 45 6.31 2.06 0.69
C VAL A 45 7.83 2.01 0.82
N VAL A 46 8.36 0.81 1.04
CA VAL A 46 9.80 0.55 1.07
C VAL A 46 10.16 -0.26 -0.17
N ALA A 47 10.92 0.32 -1.08
CA ALA A 47 11.41 -0.34 -2.28
C ALA A 47 12.93 -0.53 -2.19
N ASN A 48 13.42 -1.71 -2.57
CA ASN A 48 14.85 -2.03 -2.58
C ASN A 48 15.28 -2.37 -4.01
N PRO A 49 15.43 -1.38 -4.91
CA PRO A 49 15.89 -1.63 -6.27
C PRO A 49 17.31 -2.22 -6.32
N LYS A 50 18.12 -2.00 -5.27
CA LYS A 50 19.43 -2.62 -5.08
C LYS A 50 19.56 -3.13 -3.64
N PRO A 51 20.36 -4.18 -3.38
CA PRO A 51 20.74 -4.56 -2.03
C PRO A 51 21.29 -3.35 -1.26
N ASP A 52 20.83 -3.17 -0.03
CA ASP A 52 21.26 -2.10 0.90
C ASP A 52 20.94 -0.65 0.47
N LYS A 53 20.14 -0.45 -0.59
CA LYS A 53 19.70 0.87 -1.04
C LYS A 53 18.19 0.97 -1.04
N ALA A 54 17.64 1.21 0.14
CA ALA A 54 16.21 1.39 0.32
C ALA A 54 15.77 2.78 -0.16
N ILE A 55 14.68 2.80 -0.92
CA ILE A 55 13.90 3.99 -1.20
C ILE A 55 12.67 3.93 -0.31
N ILE A 56 12.51 4.94 0.54
CA ILE A 56 11.37 5.05 1.45
C ILE A 56 10.46 6.14 0.93
N THR A 57 9.24 5.77 0.57
CA THR A 57 8.23 6.71 0.11
C THR A 57 7.09 6.78 1.13
N LYS A 58 6.75 8.00 1.54
CA LYS A 58 5.59 8.31 2.38
C LYS A 58 4.50 8.89 1.50
N ILE A 59 3.29 8.40 1.67
CA ILE A 59 2.11 8.84 0.93
C ILE A 59 1.08 9.30 1.95
N SER A 60 0.56 10.51 1.75
CA SER A 60 -0.49 11.10 2.58
C SER A 60 -1.64 11.56 1.67
N VAL A 61 -2.86 11.59 2.20
CA VAL A 61 -4.02 12.20 1.53
C VAL A 61 -4.32 13.51 2.23
N GLU A 62 -4.47 14.57 1.44
CA GLU A 62 -4.69 15.94 1.86
C GLU A 62 -6.14 16.31 1.55
N GLU A 63 -6.90 16.69 2.60
CA GLU A 63 -8.27 17.19 2.44
C GLU A 63 -8.28 18.50 1.64
N GLY A 64 -9.29 18.67 0.79
CA GLY A 64 -9.42 19.82 -0.10
C GLY A 64 -10.33 19.56 -1.29
N ILE A 65 -10.47 20.54 -2.19
CA ILE A 65 -11.21 20.39 -3.45
C ILE A 65 -10.29 20.80 -4.61
N PRO A 66 -9.85 19.85 -5.47
CA PRO A 66 -10.01 18.40 -5.30
C PRO A 66 -9.18 17.88 -4.12
N VAL A 67 -9.57 16.71 -3.59
CA VAL A 67 -8.74 15.95 -2.64
C VAL A 67 -7.45 15.54 -3.35
N ARG A 68 -6.31 15.66 -2.67
CA ARG A 68 -4.99 15.37 -3.25
C ARG A 68 -4.27 14.28 -2.46
N PHE A 69 -3.29 13.66 -3.08
CA PHE A 69 -2.29 12.90 -2.36
C PHE A 69 -0.90 13.49 -2.59
N SER A 70 -0.07 13.42 -1.55
CA SER A 70 1.34 13.77 -1.62
C SER A 70 2.21 12.54 -1.49
N VAL A 71 3.30 12.51 -2.25
CA VAL A 71 4.30 11.46 -2.29
C VAL A 71 5.64 12.08 -1.96
N GLN A 72 6.14 11.80 -0.76
CA GLN A 72 7.47 12.23 -0.30
C GLN A 72 8.41 11.03 -0.35
N THR A 73 9.46 11.10 -1.16
CA THR A 73 10.42 10.00 -1.35
C THR A 73 11.79 10.39 -0.85
N MET A 74 12.35 9.54 0.02
CA MET A 74 13.70 9.65 0.55
C MET A 74 14.57 8.53 -0.01
N PHE A 75 15.72 8.89 -0.58
CA PHE A 75 16.70 7.95 -1.13
C PHE A 75 17.82 7.72 -0.11
N SER A 76 18.00 6.49 0.36
CA SER A 76 18.93 6.19 1.46
C SER A 76 20.39 6.48 1.15
N ASP A 77 20.78 6.51 -0.13
CA ASP A 77 22.16 6.68 -0.57
C ASP A 77 22.56 8.12 -0.86
N THR A 78 21.59 9.01 -1.09
CA THR A 78 21.84 10.41 -1.46
C THR A 78 21.25 11.41 -0.47
N ASN A 79 20.39 10.95 0.46
CA ASN A 79 19.56 11.82 1.32
C ASN A 79 18.72 12.83 0.53
N PHE A 80 18.52 12.59 -0.77
CA PHE A 80 17.67 13.42 -1.61
C PHE A 80 16.21 13.19 -1.21
N ASN A 81 15.45 14.28 -1.14
CA ASN A 81 14.02 14.25 -0.89
C ASN A 81 13.30 14.83 -2.11
N ALA A 82 12.39 14.03 -2.67
CA ALA A 82 11.48 14.49 -3.70
C ALA A 82 10.07 14.54 -3.14
N GLU A 83 9.33 15.60 -3.44
CA GLU A 83 7.91 15.71 -3.15
C GLU A 83 7.14 15.86 -4.47
N GLN A 84 6.07 15.10 -4.61
CA GLN A 84 5.12 15.22 -5.72
C GLN A 84 3.71 15.23 -5.16
N ARG A 85 2.82 16.00 -5.77
CA ARG A 85 1.39 16.04 -5.44
C ARG A 85 0.57 15.82 -6.69
N ALA A 86 -0.54 15.12 -6.55
CA ALA A 86 -1.52 14.92 -7.61
C ALA A 86 -2.92 14.80 -7.01
N ASP A 87 -3.93 14.98 -7.85
CA ASP A 87 -5.31 14.78 -7.45
C ASP A 87 -5.55 13.30 -7.13
N LEU A 88 -6.26 13.04 -6.03
CA LEU A 88 -6.63 11.69 -5.66
C LEU A 88 -7.63 11.15 -6.69
N PRO A 89 -7.42 9.93 -7.23
CA PRO A 89 -8.40 9.32 -8.13
C PRO A 89 -9.80 9.33 -7.50
N THR A 90 -10.82 9.74 -8.25
CA THR A 90 -12.18 10.02 -7.74
C THR A 90 -12.88 8.80 -7.11
N ASN A 91 -12.43 7.61 -7.47
CA ASN A 91 -12.84 6.30 -6.99
C ASN A 91 -12.15 5.86 -5.67
N ILE A 92 -11.16 6.64 -5.20
CA ILE A 92 -10.48 6.44 -3.92
C ILE A 92 -11.02 7.46 -2.94
N LYS A 93 -11.71 6.97 -1.91
CA LYS A 93 -12.38 7.82 -0.92
C LYS A 93 -11.40 8.47 0.05
N ASP A 94 -10.40 7.72 0.46
CA ASP A 94 -9.47 8.08 1.52
C ASP A 94 -8.16 7.28 1.42
N ILE A 95 -7.25 7.55 2.35
CA ILE A 95 -5.96 6.88 2.41
C ILE A 95 -6.05 5.38 2.76
N GLN A 96 -7.08 4.94 3.47
CA GLN A 96 -7.26 3.51 3.78
C GLN A 96 -7.66 2.74 2.53
N SER A 97 -8.59 3.30 1.75
CA SER A 97 -9.01 2.79 0.44
C SER A 97 -7.82 2.74 -0.53
N LEU A 98 -6.96 3.76 -0.51
CA LEU A 98 -5.71 3.76 -1.28
C LEU A 98 -4.78 2.63 -0.83
N TYR A 99 -4.57 2.47 0.48
CA TYR A 99 -3.73 1.40 1.04
C TYR A 99 -4.23 0.01 0.64
N GLN A 100 -5.53 -0.25 0.74
CA GLN A 100 -6.14 -1.52 0.34
C GLN A 100 -5.95 -1.80 -1.16
N LYS A 101 -6.18 -0.80 -2.03
CA LYS A 101 -5.97 -0.97 -3.48
C LYS A 101 -4.49 -1.18 -3.82
N MET A 102 -3.57 -0.43 -3.20
CA MET A 102 -2.14 -0.56 -3.45
C MET A 102 -1.58 -1.90 -2.99
N THR A 103 -2.00 -2.36 -1.81
CA THR A 103 -1.58 -3.66 -1.30
C THR A 103 -2.14 -4.77 -2.18
N LYS A 104 -3.43 -4.74 -2.52
CA LYS A 104 -4.04 -5.68 -3.46
C LYS A 104 -3.25 -5.80 -4.76
N LEU A 105 -2.96 -4.66 -5.40
CA LEU A 105 -2.18 -4.63 -6.63
C LEU A 105 -0.78 -5.26 -6.44
N TYR A 106 -0.10 -4.92 -5.34
CA TYR A 106 1.20 -5.50 -5.02
C TYR A 106 1.14 -7.02 -4.80
N ILE A 107 0.11 -7.52 -4.13
CA ILE A 107 -0.08 -8.95 -3.86
C ILE A 107 -0.37 -9.72 -5.14
N GLU A 108 -1.29 -9.21 -5.97
CA GLU A 108 -1.74 -9.87 -7.19
C GLU A 108 -0.64 -9.97 -8.25
N HIS A 109 0.24 -8.98 -8.30
CA HIS A 109 1.16 -8.85 -9.43
C HIS A 109 2.65 -8.87 -9.07
N SER A 110 3.07 -8.50 -7.87
CA SER A 110 4.52 -8.53 -7.55
C SER A 110 5.00 -9.97 -7.49
N GLU A 111 6.20 -10.25 -7.98
CA GLU A 111 6.91 -11.53 -7.79
C GLU A 111 7.74 -11.56 -6.48
N ASN A 112 7.73 -10.47 -5.72
CA ASN A 112 8.47 -10.38 -4.47
C ASN A 112 7.89 -11.34 -3.43
N LYS A 113 8.72 -12.22 -2.87
CA LYS A 113 8.33 -13.17 -1.82
C LYS A 113 7.75 -12.52 -0.56
N ASN A 114 8.07 -11.25 -0.31
CA ASN A 114 7.55 -10.50 0.84
C ASN A 114 6.09 -10.05 0.64
N ARG A 115 5.51 -10.19 -0.56
CA ARG A 115 4.12 -9.77 -0.85
C ARG A 115 3.09 -10.41 0.08
N MET A 116 3.28 -11.67 0.46
CA MET A 116 2.39 -12.38 1.39
C MET A 116 2.52 -11.93 2.85
N LYS A 117 3.56 -11.14 3.17
CA LYS A 117 3.83 -10.61 4.51
C LYS A 117 3.43 -9.14 4.66
N VAL A 118 2.82 -8.55 3.64
CA VAL A 118 2.51 -7.11 3.58
C VAL A 118 1.58 -6.64 4.72
N PHE A 119 0.80 -7.57 5.29
CA PHE A 119 -0.14 -7.29 6.37
C PHE A 119 0.34 -7.69 7.76
N ALA A 120 1.53 -8.28 7.90
CA ALA A 120 2.04 -8.72 9.20
C ALA A 120 2.29 -7.52 10.13
N GLY A 121 1.74 -7.58 11.35
CA GLY A 121 1.85 -6.51 12.35
C GLY A 121 0.99 -5.28 12.08
N THR A 122 0.11 -5.32 11.07
CA THR A 122 -0.75 -4.17 10.71
C THR A 122 -1.95 -4.07 11.66
N ASN A 123 -2.25 -2.85 12.08
CA ASN A 123 -3.44 -2.56 12.89
C ASN A 123 -4.63 -2.20 11.99
N PHE A 124 -5.54 -3.14 11.80
CA PHE A 124 -6.74 -3.00 10.96
C PHE A 124 -7.99 -2.53 11.73
N ILE A 125 -7.87 -2.09 12.99
CA ILE A 125 -9.05 -1.68 13.79
C ILE A 125 -9.88 -0.55 13.17
N ASP A 126 -9.25 0.30 12.36
CA ASP A 126 -9.91 1.43 11.70
C ASP A 126 -10.29 1.07 10.24
N PHE A 127 -10.14 -0.19 9.81
CA PHE A 127 -10.37 -0.62 8.43
C PHE A 127 -11.64 -1.44 8.32
N ASN A 128 -12.47 -1.11 7.33
CA ASN A 128 -13.52 -2.03 6.90
C ASN A 128 -12.87 -3.22 6.17
N MET A 129 -12.85 -4.37 6.84
CA MET A 129 -12.31 -5.62 6.32
C MET A 129 -13.38 -6.59 5.83
N THR A 130 -14.65 -6.19 5.83
CA THR A 130 -15.77 -7.04 5.42
C THR A 130 -15.57 -7.56 3.99
N GLY A 131 -15.75 -8.87 3.80
CA GLY A 131 -15.70 -9.50 2.47
C GLY A 131 -14.30 -9.63 1.86
N GLN A 132 -13.23 -9.28 2.58
CA GLN A 132 -11.87 -9.34 2.05
C GLN A 132 -11.38 -10.78 1.87
N ASN A 133 -10.55 -11.02 0.85
CA ASN A 133 -9.86 -12.29 0.68
C ASN A 133 -8.43 -12.19 1.23
N LEU A 134 -8.21 -12.79 2.40
CA LEU A 134 -6.92 -12.83 3.09
C LEU A 134 -6.29 -14.24 3.06
N SER A 135 -6.67 -15.05 2.06
CA SER A 135 -6.18 -16.41 1.93
C SER A 135 -4.67 -16.46 1.64
N GLY A 136 -3.93 -17.28 2.41
CA GLY A 136 -2.48 -17.47 2.29
C GLY A 136 -1.62 -16.36 2.89
N PHE A 137 -2.21 -15.36 3.55
CA PHE A 137 -1.46 -14.21 4.10
C PHE A 137 -0.81 -14.53 5.43
N VAL A 138 0.33 -13.88 5.68
CA VAL A 138 0.90 -13.78 7.03
C VAL A 138 0.31 -12.56 7.72
N LEU A 139 -0.47 -12.82 8.76
CA LEU A 139 -1.23 -11.85 9.56
C LEU A 139 -0.78 -11.86 11.04
N THR A 140 0.33 -12.54 11.34
CA THR A 140 0.90 -12.60 12.69
C THR A 140 1.14 -11.19 13.23
N LEU A 141 0.74 -10.96 14.49
CA LEU A 141 0.79 -9.68 15.20
C LEU A 141 -0.16 -8.59 14.65
N SER A 142 -0.99 -8.90 13.66
CA SER A 142 -1.99 -7.97 13.14
C SER A 142 -3.20 -7.91 14.07
N ARG A 143 -3.88 -6.76 14.06
CA ARG A 143 -5.06 -6.52 14.90
C ARG A 143 -6.25 -6.25 14.02
N PHE A 144 -7.40 -6.79 14.37
CA PHE A 144 -8.66 -6.58 13.66
C PHE A 144 -9.72 -6.16 14.66
N TYR A 145 -10.69 -5.36 14.21
CA TYR A 145 -11.92 -5.17 14.95
C TYR A 145 -12.86 -6.34 14.62
N PHE A 146 -13.40 -7.02 15.64
CA PHE A 146 -14.12 -8.28 15.47
C PHE A 146 -15.35 -8.13 14.56
N GLU A 147 -16.06 -7.01 14.66
CA GLU A 147 -17.28 -6.75 13.88
C GLU A 147 -16.99 -6.57 12.37
N ASP A 148 -15.75 -6.22 12.01
CA ASP A 148 -15.31 -6.07 10.62
C ASP A 148 -14.87 -7.39 9.97
N LEU A 149 -14.90 -8.51 10.71
CA LEU A 149 -14.47 -9.83 10.21
C LEU A 149 -15.58 -10.61 9.46
N LEU A 150 -16.66 -9.94 9.08
CA LEU A 150 -17.76 -10.56 8.35
C LEU A 150 -17.34 -10.95 6.93
N ASN A 151 -17.63 -12.20 6.54
CA ASN A 151 -17.39 -12.74 5.20
C ASN A 151 -15.92 -12.68 4.73
N ILE A 152 -14.95 -12.71 5.64
CA ILE A 152 -13.53 -12.76 5.26
C ILE A 152 -13.08 -14.19 4.97
N ASN A 153 -12.34 -14.37 3.88
CA ASN A 153 -11.69 -15.64 3.59
C ASN A 153 -10.29 -15.68 4.23
N PHE A 154 -10.11 -16.54 5.23
CA PHE A 154 -8.82 -16.80 5.91
C PHE A 154 -8.17 -18.13 5.50
N THR A 155 -8.60 -18.78 4.41
CA THR A 155 -8.05 -20.08 3.99
C THR A 155 -6.52 -20.02 3.88
N ASP A 156 -5.80 -20.92 4.55
CA ASP A 156 -4.32 -20.98 4.59
C ASP A 156 -3.61 -19.71 5.12
N ALA A 157 -4.34 -18.81 5.79
CA ALA A 157 -3.71 -17.66 6.44
C ALA A 157 -2.95 -18.08 7.71
N ASN A 158 -1.83 -17.41 7.97
CA ASN A 158 -1.05 -17.56 9.20
C ASN A 158 -1.37 -16.39 10.15
N LEU A 159 -2.27 -16.64 11.11
CA LEU A 159 -2.78 -15.67 12.10
C LEU A 159 -1.87 -15.55 13.33
#